data_AF-A0A168P5X2-F1
#
_entry.id   AF-A0A168P5X2-F1
#
_cell.length_a   1.000
_cell.length_b   1.000
_cell.length_c   1.000
_cell.angle_alpha   90.00
_cell.angle_beta   90.00
_cell.angle_gamma   90.00
#
_symmetry.space_group_name_H-M   'P 1'
#
loop_
_entity.id
_entity.type
_entity.pdbx_description
1 polymer ?
#
loop_
_entity_poly.entity_id
_entity_poly.type
_entity_poly.pdbx_seq_one_letter_code
_entity_poly.pdbx_strand_id
1 'polypeptide(L)'
;MHLLAIAFVAINLLAHASSESTTNTTYNVIHAAGSNYTMGVIVNGKTYPLQASDLIPILHTGTAPGGNYSYAKLDQAQDVVEKEVFQRPLVQVTLNEFYNRTWNTRDPTALPTLMGPLPSINRLNSPLLHPKDEIPTFFVSGNQSQIDFMHGNTTLDTKVKVDVHVIGTQNITSVKDVKLSLAGRSSKWRDKLSYGLKSKGNDTFFGYEKVKLRAMSTDPSYVREILCYEMMESMGLPASGASYARVVINNQPIGLFLMIEHYKDNWYENIFGGGKKLVPGRGISYQGTGFTSDLTYFGDNLTKYDGPYKIEKKADKEHRVNGTAAFGRLMELAKFVSEAPTTTQDAVKIWNEHIDMDSVVRTMVVEIIAGFADGFIGNADNYFLYDNLAENRFTFLANDFDITAGSTIIKLADQWSGNYSQYPGFSFRPLTQKMIQVPEFKSQFENLLYNASQQLIHPNILYPRIDNLVQMIREDVEWDSTLPRVNPDPVMDLSEVYKEHNFSEITVDPKWLPRPMDFDTVMELQNRSSIDRSSIDFDTAITGPTHLISLSGVKEWFGTQSQAIQDYFSQHPPFSLSS
;
A
#
# COMPACT_ATOMS: atom_id res chain seq x y z
N MET A 1 94.72 -0.87 -40.40
CA MET A 1 93.64 -1.87 -40.45
C MET A 1 93.16 -2.07 -39.01
N HIS A 2 91.87 -1.80 -38.74
CA HIS A 2 91.09 -1.97 -37.50
C HIS A 2 91.41 -1.01 -36.33
N LEU A 3 90.55 -0.04 -35.99
CA LEU A 3 89.20 -0.05 -35.37
C LEU A 3 89.20 -0.37 -33.87
N LEU A 4 88.98 0.66 -33.05
CA LEU A 4 88.16 0.61 -31.84
C LEU A 4 87.87 2.04 -31.37
N ALA A 5 86.65 2.50 -31.64
CA ALA A 5 86.10 3.75 -31.12
C ALA A 5 84.93 3.40 -30.19
N ILE A 6 84.97 3.93 -28.98
CA ILE A 6 83.98 3.74 -27.92
C ILE A 6 82.80 4.68 -28.21
N ALA A 7 81.59 4.14 -28.30
CA ALA A 7 80.34 4.90 -28.44
C ALA A 7 79.52 4.81 -27.13
N PHE A 8 79.17 5.97 -26.58
CA PHE A 8 78.18 6.11 -25.51
C PHE A 8 76.76 5.98 -26.10
N VAL A 9 75.93 5.11 -25.51
CA VAL A 9 74.50 4.99 -25.81
C VAL A 9 73.72 5.83 -24.79
N ALA A 10 73.00 6.84 -25.26
CA ALA A 10 71.98 7.55 -24.49
C ALA A 10 70.61 6.90 -24.75
N ILE A 11 69.97 6.41 -23.68
CA ILE A 11 68.61 5.85 -23.70
C ILE A 11 67.63 7.03 -23.58
N ASN A 12 66.90 7.34 -24.65
CA ASN A 12 65.73 8.21 -24.58
C ASN A 12 64.51 7.37 -24.17
N LEU A 13 64.04 7.56 -22.94
CA LEU A 13 62.74 7.09 -22.47
C LEU A 13 61.64 7.97 -23.08
N LEU A 14 60.99 7.47 -24.13
CA LEU A 14 59.71 8.00 -24.61
C LEU A 14 58.60 7.54 -23.66
N ALA A 15 58.22 8.40 -22.72
CA ALA A 15 56.98 8.27 -21.98
C ALA A 15 55.80 8.37 -22.96
N HIS A 16 55.19 7.23 -23.26
CA HIS A 16 53.91 7.20 -23.95
C HIS A 16 52.85 7.65 -22.95
N ALA A 17 52.42 8.92 -23.05
CA ALA A 17 51.16 9.33 -22.47
C ALA A 17 50.04 8.61 -23.22
N SER A 18 49.50 7.55 -22.60
CA SER A 18 48.23 6.98 -23.03
C SER A 18 47.16 8.04 -22.82
N SER A 19 46.70 8.67 -23.90
CA SER A 19 45.47 9.44 -23.89
C SER A 19 44.33 8.46 -23.61
N GLU A 20 43.93 8.33 -22.35
CA GLU A 20 42.64 7.73 -22.03
C GLU A 20 41.58 8.56 -22.76
N SER A 21 40.98 7.96 -23.80
CA SER A 21 39.74 8.42 -24.38
C SER A 21 38.68 8.33 -23.29
N THR A 22 38.56 9.37 -22.47
CA THR A 22 37.47 9.48 -21.49
C THR A 22 36.17 9.63 -22.27
N THR A 23 35.46 8.51 -22.43
CA THR A 23 34.11 8.50 -22.97
C THR A 23 33.25 9.38 -22.07
N ASN A 24 32.56 10.38 -22.64
CA ASN A 24 31.60 11.18 -21.88
C ASN A 24 30.44 10.29 -21.41
N THR A 25 30.06 10.44 -20.15
CA THR A 25 28.89 9.81 -19.53
C THR A 25 27.77 10.83 -19.43
N THR A 26 26.52 10.40 -19.67
CA THR A 26 25.33 11.21 -19.38
C THR A 26 24.83 10.89 -17.99
N TYR A 27 24.71 11.93 -17.16
CA TYR A 27 24.29 11.84 -15.76
C TYR A 27 22.89 12.41 -15.60
N ASN A 28 22.04 11.72 -14.84
CA ASN A 28 20.66 12.06 -14.56
C ASN A 28 20.39 11.91 -13.07
N VAL A 29 19.98 13.01 -12.42
CA VAL A 29 19.68 13.02 -10.98
C VAL A 29 18.36 13.73 -10.69
N ILE A 30 17.56 13.12 -9.82
CA ILE A 30 16.32 13.65 -9.28
C ILE A 30 16.61 14.31 -7.94
N HIS A 31 16.39 15.62 -7.86
CA HIS A 31 16.45 16.38 -6.61
C HIS A 31 15.63 17.66 -6.73
N ALA A 32 14.78 17.95 -5.73
CA ALA A 32 14.12 19.25 -5.63
C ALA A 32 15.09 20.27 -5.00
N ALA A 33 16.05 20.75 -5.79
CA ALA A 33 17.13 21.61 -5.31
C ALA A 33 16.64 22.93 -4.70
N GLY A 34 15.48 23.41 -5.16
CA GLY A 34 14.94 24.74 -4.87
C GLY A 34 15.40 25.78 -5.91
N SER A 35 14.73 26.93 -5.97
CA SER A 35 14.96 27.93 -7.03
C SER A 35 16.36 28.56 -7.04
N ASN A 36 17.10 28.47 -5.94
CA ASN A 36 18.42 29.08 -5.78
C ASN A 36 19.58 28.10 -6.02
N TYR A 37 19.27 26.85 -6.38
CA TYR A 37 20.25 25.79 -6.48
C TYR A 37 20.04 24.98 -7.76
N THR A 38 21.11 24.34 -8.23
CA THR A 38 21.07 23.29 -9.26
C THR A 38 21.81 22.05 -8.76
N MET A 39 21.84 21.01 -9.57
CA MET A 39 22.66 19.82 -9.33
C MET A 39 23.91 19.85 -10.19
N GLY A 40 24.95 19.20 -9.70
CA GLY A 40 26.20 18.92 -10.39
C GLY A 40 26.62 17.48 -10.17
N VAL A 41 27.51 16.99 -11.03
CA VAL A 41 28.22 15.73 -10.83
C VAL A 41 29.69 16.02 -10.55
N ILE A 42 30.25 15.38 -9.54
CA ILE A 42 31.68 15.40 -9.23
C ILE A 42 32.29 14.12 -9.79
N VAL A 43 33.21 14.27 -10.75
CA VAL A 43 33.96 13.15 -11.32
C VAL A 43 35.45 13.42 -11.15
N ASN A 44 36.19 12.48 -10.57
CA ASN A 44 37.63 12.60 -10.32
C ASN A 44 38.02 13.92 -9.63
N GLY A 45 37.18 14.39 -8.69
CA GLY A 45 37.40 15.62 -7.92
C GLY A 45 37.04 16.93 -8.61
N LYS A 46 36.53 16.89 -9.85
CA LYS A 46 36.07 18.07 -10.59
C LYS A 46 34.55 18.09 -10.70
N THR A 47 33.96 19.25 -10.43
CA THR A 47 32.51 19.49 -10.52
C THR A 47 32.09 19.87 -11.93
N TYR A 48 31.01 19.28 -12.41
CA TYR A 48 30.36 19.58 -13.68
C TYR A 48 28.88 19.90 -13.41
N PRO A 49 28.41 21.13 -13.69
CA PRO A 49 27.01 21.49 -13.51
C PRO A 49 26.07 20.69 -14.43
N LEU A 50 24.91 20.32 -13.90
CA LEU A 50 23.81 19.69 -14.64
C LEU A 50 22.69 20.71 -14.87
N GLN A 51 21.91 20.49 -15.92
CA GLN A 51 20.80 21.35 -16.33
C GLN A 51 19.47 20.74 -15.89
N ALA A 52 18.61 21.54 -15.24
CA ALA A 52 17.26 21.12 -14.92
C ALA A 52 16.43 20.96 -16.21
N SER A 53 15.54 19.98 -16.25
CA SER A 53 14.56 19.82 -17.32
C SER A 53 13.50 20.91 -17.25
N ASP A 54 13.16 21.53 -18.39
CA ASP A 54 12.11 22.55 -18.48
C ASP A 54 10.72 22.00 -18.08
N LEU A 55 10.49 20.71 -18.31
CA LEU A 55 9.20 20.06 -18.02
C LEU A 55 9.16 19.46 -16.61
N ILE A 56 10.29 18.94 -16.13
CA ILE A 56 10.44 18.28 -14.84
C ILE A 56 11.61 18.94 -14.10
N PRO A 57 11.40 20.10 -13.47
CA PRO A 57 12.49 20.89 -12.89
C PRO A 57 13.31 20.18 -11.80
N ILE A 58 12.80 19.08 -11.26
CA ILE A 58 13.52 18.25 -10.28
C ILE A 58 14.45 17.24 -10.92
N LEU A 59 14.40 17.04 -12.24
CA LEU A 59 15.27 16.14 -13.00
C LEU A 59 16.37 16.98 -13.66
N HIS A 60 17.61 16.75 -13.24
CA HIS A 60 18.78 17.42 -13.78
C HIS A 60 19.61 16.46 -14.64
N THR A 61 20.03 16.89 -15.83
CA THR A 61 20.79 16.09 -16.78
C THR A 61 21.99 16.85 -17.35
N GLY A 62 23.03 16.12 -17.75
CA GLY A 62 24.23 16.70 -18.35
C GLY A 62 25.30 15.67 -18.65
N THR A 63 26.34 16.09 -19.38
CA THR A 63 27.47 15.22 -19.76
C THR A 63 28.76 15.65 -19.07
N ALA A 64 29.50 14.68 -18.53
CA ALA A 64 30.83 14.86 -17.98
C ALA A 64 31.73 13.66 -18.35
N PRO A 65 33.06 13.72 -18.18
CA PRO A 65 33.92 12.56 -18.36
C PRO A 65 33.46 11.38 -17.50
N GLY A 66 33.60 10.15 -17.99
CA GLY A 66 33.32 8.97 -17.19
C GLY A 66 34.31 8.78 -16.04
N GLY A 67 33.81 8.34 -14.88
CA GLY A 67 34.60 7.88 -13.74
C GLY A 67 33.69 7.50 -12.58
N ASN A 68 34.27 7.15 -11.43
CA ASN A 68 33.52 7.14 -10.18
C ASN A 68 33.04 8.56 -9.88
N TYR A 69 31.79 8.67 -9.42
CA TYR A 69 31.14 9.97 -9.30
C TYR A 69 30.31 10.09 -8.03
N SER A 70 29.98 11.34 -7.70
CA SER A 70 28.96 11.66 -6.70
C SER A 70 28.18 12.88 -7.17
N TYR A 71 26.92 12.99 -6.78
CA TYR A 71 26.15 14.21 -7.05
C TYR A 71 26.42 15.26 -5.98
N ALA A 72 26.23 16.52 -6.38
CA ALA A 72 26.37 17.68 -5.53
C ALA A 72 25.27 18.69 -5.80
N LYS A 73 24.79 19.34 -4.74
CA LYS A 73 23.98 20.55 -4.83
C LYS A 73 24.92 21.74 -5.03
N LEU A 74 24.59 22.57 -6.02
CA LEU A 74 25.38 23.74 -6.40
C LEU A 74 24.58 25.02 -6.16
N ASP A 75 25.23 26.07 -5.69
CA ASP A 75 24.63 27.41 -5.62
C ASP A 75 24.68 28.14 -6.99
N GLN A 76 24.27 29.40 -7.01
CA GLN A 76 24.26 30.22 -8.23
C GLN A 76 25.66 30.52 -8.78
N ALA A 77 26.70 30.47 -7.94
CA ALA A 77 28.10 30.61 -8.35
C ALA A 77 28.70 29.28 -8.85
N GLN A 78 27.90 28.20 -8.83
CA GLN A 78 28.31 26.83 -9.13
C GLN A 78 29.27 26.23 -8.09
N ASP A 79 29.31 26.82 -6.89
CA ASP A 79 30.06 26.27 -5.77
C ASP A 79 29.28 25.12 -5.11
N VAL A 80 30.00 24.09 -4.66
CA VAL A 80 29.41 22.93 -4.00
C VAL A 80 28.97 23.32 -2.59
N VAL A 81 27.65 23.28 -2.34
CA VAL A 81 27.05 23.53 -1.01
C VAL A 81 26.78 22.24 -0.24
N GLU A 82 26.49 21.16 -0.95
CA GLU A 82 26.23 19.83 -0.38
C GLU A 82 26.65 18.78 -1.40
N LYS A 83 27.09 17.60 -0.95
CA LYS A 83 27.41 16.47 -1.84
C LYS A 83 27.11 15.14 -1.17
N GLU A 84 26.86 14.13 -1.99
CA GLU A 84 26.75 12.76 -1.49
C GLU A 84 28.05 12.34 -0.79
N VAL A 85 27.90 11.63 0.33
CA VAL A 85 29.01 11.14 1.15
C VAL A 85 29.58 9.80 0.65
N PHE A 86 29.00 9.25 -0.42
CA PHE A 86 29.40 8.01 -1.07
C PHE A 86 29.73 8.25 -2.54
N GLN A 87 30.40 7.28 -3.17
CA GLN A 87 30.66 7.28 -4.61
C GLN A 87 29.82 6.23 -5.31
N ARG A 88 29.33 6.58 -6.50
CA ARG A 88 28.63 5.71 -7.43
C ARG A 88 29.63 5.11 -8.43
N PRO A 89 29.41 3.87 -8.89
CA PRO A 89 30.31 3.19 -9.83
C PRO A 89 30.19 3.78 -11.24
N LEU A 90 31.29 3.80 -11.99
CA LEU A 90 31.31 4.23 -13.40
C LEU A 90 30.23 3.53 -14.24
N VAL A 91 29.50 4.32 -15.04
CA VAL A 91 28.54 3.86 -16.06
C VAL A 91 28.59 4.76 -17.30
N GLN A 92 28.07 4.29 -18.43
CA GLN A 92 28.01 5.08 -19.68
C GLN A 92 26.83 6.07 -19.70
N VAL A 93 25.69 5.66 -19.16
CA VAL A 93 24.50 6.49 -18.93
C VAL A 93 23.97 6.10 -17.55
N THR A 94 23.72 7.07 -16.68
CA THR A 94 23.10 6.77 -15.39
C THR A 94 21.60 6.56 -15.56
N LEU A 95 21.03 5.81 -14.62
CA LEU A 95 19.58 5.76 -14.41
C LEU A 95 19.05 7.15 -14.03
N ASN A 96 17.73 7.31 -13.92
CA ASN A 96 17.13 8.43 -13.20
C ASN A 96 17.39 8.24 -11.69
N GLU A 97 18.56 8.66 -11.21
CA GLU A 97 19.00 8.38 -9.84
C GLU A 97 18.40 9.40 -8.87
N PHE A 98 18.03 8.97 -7.67
CA PHE A 98 17.59 9.90 -6.63
C PHE A 98 18.79 10.39 -5.82
N TYR A 99 18.93 11.70 -5.65
CA TYR A 99 20.05 12.29 -4.91
C TYR A 99 20.12 11.76 -3.47
N ASN A 100 21.35 11.47 -3.02
CA ASN A 100 21.65 10.96 -1.69
C ASN A 100 21.02 9.60 -1.36
N ARG A 101 20.76 8.79 -2.41
CA ARG A 101 20.35 7.39 -2.29
C ARG A 101 21.43 6.44 -2.77
N THR A 102 21.86 5.48 -1.96
CA THR A 102 23.03 4.64 -2.25
C THR A 102 22.78 3.53 -3.29
N TRP A 103 21.54 3.35 -3.73
CA TRP A 103 21.14 2.30 -4.68
C TRP A 103 19.95 2.76 -5.53
N ASN A 104 19.78 2.15 -6.70
CA ASN A 104 18.68 2.48 -7.63
C ASN A 104 17.62 1.37 -7.70
N THR A 105 18.04 0.10 -7.65
CA THR A 105 17.17 -1.08 -7.58
C THR A 105 17.56 -2.02 -6.43
N ARG A 106 16.64 -2.88 -6.00
CA ARG A 106 16.78 -3.88 -4.93
C ARG A 106 16.20 -5.24 -5.35
N ASP A 107 16.49 -6.27 -4.57
CA ASP A 107 15.94 -7.61 -4.78
C ASP A 107 14.39 -7.60 -4.72
N PRO A 108 13.69 -7.97 -5.81
CA PRO A 108 12.23 -7.98 -5.85
C PRO A 108 11.62 -9.27 -5.25
N THR A 109 12.41 -10.10 -4.54
CA THR A 109 11.92 -11.34 -3.94
C THR A 109 10.65 -11.07 -3.11
N ALA A 110 9.55 -11.65 -3.57
CA ALA A 110 8.23 -11.56 -2.98
C ALA A 110 7.96 -12.73 -2.03
N LEU A 111 6.87 -12.64 -1.27
CA LEU A 111 6.35 -13.78 -0.51
C LEU A 111 6.01 -14.95 -1.46
N PRO A 112 6.13 -16.21 -0.98
CA PRO A 112 5.74 -17.37 -1.78
C PRO A 112 4.25 -17.33 -2.09
N THR A 113 3.85 -17.87 -3.25
CA THR A 113 2.43 -18.08 -3.58
C THR A 113 1.91 -19.32 -2.86
N LEU A 114 1.00 -19.13 -1.90
CA LEU A 114 0.37 -20.24 -1.17
C LEU A 114 -0.85 -20.78 -1.92
N MET A 115 -1.60 -19.90 -2.60
CA MET A 115 -2.78 -20.25 -3.37
C MET A 115 -2.75 -19.56 -4.73
N GLY A 116 -3.11 -20.29 -5.80
CA GLY A 116 -3.29 -19.68 -7.12
C GLY A 116 -4.43 -18.66 -7.13
N PRO A 117 -4.42 -17.69 -8.08
CA PRO A 117 -5.50 -16.71 -8.22
C PRO A 117 -6.89 -17.34 -8.29
N LEU A 118 -7.89 -16.70 -7.70
CA LEU A 118 -9.29 -17.11 -7.90
C LEU A 118 -9.62 -17.19 -9.40
N PRO A 119 -10.46 -18.14 -9.84
CA PRO A 119 -10.81 -18.30 -11.25
C PRO A 119 -11.41 -17.05 -11.90
N SER A 120 -12.07 -16.19 -11.11
CA SER A 120 -12.65 -14.93 -11.57
C SER A 120 -11.61 -13.87 -11.93
N ILE A 121 -10.37 -13.98 -11.42
CA ILE A 121 -9.33 -12.96 -11.63
C ILE A 121 -8.76 -13.08 -13.03
N ASN A 122 -8.85 -11.97 -13.76
CA ASN A 122 -8.17 -11.74 -15.02
C ASN A 122 -7.56 -10.34 -14.94
N ARG A 123 -6.40 -10.24 -14.27
CA ARG A 123 -5.76 -8.96 -13.94
C ARG A 123 -5.09 -8.34 -15.17
N LEU A 124 -5.25 -7.02 -15.34
CA LEU A 124 -4.51 -6.22 -16.30
C LEU A 124 -3.01 -6.36 -16.06
N ASN A 125 -2.25 -6.71 -17.10
CA ASN A 125 -0.81 -6.73 -17.03
C ASN A 125 -0.25 -5.30 -17.11
N SER A 126 0.11 -4.72 -15.97
CA SER A 126 0.63 -3.35 -15.85
C SER A 126 1.86 -3.28 -14.92
N PRO A 127 3.01 -3.83 -15.35
CA PRO A 127 4.18 -4.00 -14.48
C PRO A 127 4.85 -2.66 -14.10
N LEU A 128 4.61 -1.60 -14.87
CA LEU A 128 5.21 -0.29 -14.64
C LEU A 128 4.50 0.52 -13.54
N LEU A 129 3.26 0.18 -13.19
CA LEU A 129 2.57 0.87 -12.10
C LEU A 129 3.16 0.47 -10.74
N HIS A 130 3.39 -0.83 -10.54
CA HIS A 130 3.90 -1.39 -9.29
C HIS A 130 5.23 -2.10 -9.52
N PRO A 131 6.32 -1.35 -9.80
CA PRO A 131 7.64 -1.97 -9.86
C PRO A 131 8.00 -2.55 -8.49
N LYS A 132 8.58 -3.75 -8.49
CA LYS A 132 8.91 -4.51 -7.26
C LYS A 132 10.34 -4.24 -6.77
N ASP A 133 11.21 -3.72 -7.63
CA ASP A 133 12.65 -3.53 -7.39
C ASP A 133 13.08 -2.07 -7.25
N GLU A 134 12.20 -1.09 -7.52
CA GLU A 134 12.52 0.35 -7.45
C GLU A 134 11.42 1.14 -6.72
N ILE A 135 11.73 2.40 -6.40
CA ILE A 135 10.76 3.36 -5.87
C ILE A 135 10.67 4.53 -6.86
N PRO A 136 9.61 4.60 -7.68
CA PRO A 136 9.41 5.71 -8.61
C PRO A 136 9.17 7.04 -7.91
N THR A 137 9.49 8.14 -8.59
CA THR A 137 9.15 9.49 -8.14
C THR A 137 7.94 10.02 -8.88
N PHE A 138 6.88 10.36 -8.15
CA PHE A 138 5.72 11.09 -8.63
C PHE A 138 5.99 12.58 -8.48
N PHE A 139 6.36 13.23 -9.58
CA PHE A 139 6.45 14.67 -9.66
C PHE A 139 5.10 15.23 -10.12
N VAL A 140 4.47 16.04 -9.27
CA VAL A 140 3.16 16.65 -9.50
C VAL A 140 3.34 18.14 -9.67
N SER A 141 2.91 18.72 -10.77
CA SER A 141 3.04 20.15 -11.04
C SER A 141 1.68 20.83 -11.25
N GLY A 142 1.47 21.99 -10.65
CA GLY A 142 0.20 22.70 -10.73
C GLY A 142 0.20 24.07 -10.06
N ASN A 143 -0.97 24.71 -10.01
CA ASN A 143 -1.12 26.04 -9.42
C ASN A 143 -0.83 26.02 -7.92
N GLN A 144 0.27 26.68 -7.50
CA GLN A 144 0.72 26.69 -6.10
C GLN A 144 -0.35 27.22 -5.14
N SER A 145 -1.02 28.33 -5.47
CA SER A 145 -2.04 28.93 -4.59
C SER A 145 -3.24 28.00 -4.36
N GLN A 146 -3.63 27.20 -5.35
CA GLN A 146 -4.69 26.21 -5.19
C GLN A 146 -4.26 25.00 -4.35
N ILE A 147 -2.99 24.60 -4.46
CA ILE A 147 -2.40 23.53 -3.64
C ILE A 147 -2.29 24.00 -2.18
N ASP A 148 -1.79 25.21 -1.94
CA ASP A 148 -1.71 25.81 -0.60
C ASP A 148 -3.11 25.93 0.02
N PHE A 149 -4.11 26.35 -0.77
CA PHE A 149 -5.49 26.37 -0.32
C PHE A 149 -5.99 24.97 0.06
N MET A 150 -5.69 23.94 -0.73
CA MET A 150 -6.05 22.55 -0.41
C MET A 150 -5.40 22.11 0.91
N HIS A 151 -4.11 22.40 1.10
CA HIS A 151 -3.36 22.02 2.30
C HIS A 151 -3.85 22.74 3.56
N GLY A 152 -4.24 24.02 3.44
CA GLY A 152 -4.77 24.80 4.56
C GLY A 152 -6.26 24.59 4.85
N ASN A 153 -7.00 23.85 4.01
CA ASN A 153 -8.44 23.64 4.14
C ASN A 153 -8.81 22.16 3.93
N THR A 154 -8.26 21.29 4.79
CA THR A 154 -8.29 19.84 4.59
C THR A 154 -9.70 19.20 4.63
N THR A 155 -10.67 19.87 5.23
CA THR A 155 -12.07 19.43 5.31
C THR A 155 -12.88 19.73 4.04
N LEU A 156 -12.39 20.59 3.15
CA LEU A 156 -13.06 20.90 1.89
C LEU A 156 -12.77 19.85 0.81
N ASP A 157 -13.76 19.54 -0.05
CA ASP A 157 -13.58 18.70 -1.24
C ASP A 157 -12.93 19.49 -2.40
N THR A 158 -11.72 19.99 -2.14
CA THR A 158 -10.92 20.76 -3.09
C THR A 158 -10.32 19.84 -4.14
N LYS A 159 -10.43 20.24 -5.41
CA LYS A 159 -9.86 19.53 -6.57
C LYS A 159 -8.99 20.47 -7.37
N VAL A 160 -7.72 20.11 -7.55
CA VAL A 160 -6.74 20.92 -8.29
C VAL A 160 -6.33 20.19 -9.55
N LYS A 161 -6.26 20.94 -10.66
CA LYS A 161 -5.77 20.41 -11.94
C LYS A 161 -4.24 20.45 -11.92
N VAL A 162 -3.62 19.30 -12.16
CA VAL A 162 -2.16 19.11 -12.13
C VAL A 162 -1.71 18.25 -13.30
N ASP A 163 -0.43 18.35 -13.65
CA ASP A 163 0.25 17.35 -14.48
C ASP A 163 1.08 16.45 -13.56
N VAL A 164 1.20 15.16 -13.91
CA VAL A 164 1.94 14.17 -13.13
C VAL A 164 2.96 13.49 -14.02
N HIS A 165 4.20 13.44 -13.55
CA HIS A 165 5.29 12.69 -14.16
C HIS A 165 5.72 11.58 -13.21
N VAL A 166 5.55 10.33 -13.62
CA VAL A 166 6.05 9.15 -12.91
C VAL A 166 7.42 8.80 -13.47
N ILE A 167 8.44 9.00 -12.65
CA ILE A 167 9.86 8.85 -13.01
C ILE A 167 10.35 7.54 -12.38
N GLY A 168 10.41 6.47 -13.17
CA GLY A 168 11.10 5.23 -12.81
C GLY A 168 12.60 5.33 -13.15
N THR A 169 13.38 4.31 -12.83
CA THR A 169 14.84 4.37 -13.04
C THR A 169 15.23 4.50 -14.52
N GLN A 170 14.40 4.00 -15.44
CA GLN A 170 14.69 3.99 -16.88
C GLN A 170 13.61 4.66 -17.74
N ASN A 171 12.47 5.00 -17.15
CA ASN A 171 11.31 5.49 -17.89
C ASN A 171 10.67 6.69 -17.20
N ILE A 172 10.01 7.52 -18.00
CA ILE A 172 9.20 8.64 -17.51
C ILE A 172 7.85 8.58 -18.21
N THR A 173 6.79 8.47 -17.43
CA THR A 173 5.41 8.49 -17.93
C THR A 173 4.74 9.76 -17.48
N SER A 174 4.13 10.51 -18.41
CA SER A 174 3.46 11.77 -18.12
C SER A 174 1.95 11.63 -18.31
N VAL A 175 1.18 12.05 -17.31
CA VAL A 175 -0.29 12.08 -17.34
C VAL A 175 -0.71 13.53 -17.09
N LYS A 176 -1.36 14.14 -18.08
CA LYS A 176 -1.79 15.54 -18.02
C LYS A 176 -3.19 15.68 -17.46
N ASP A 177 -3.53 16.89 -17.04
CA ASP A 177 -4.91 17.26 -16.67
C ASP A 177 -5.51 16.38 -15.54
N VAL A 178 -4.65 15.86 -14.67
CA VAL A 178 -4.99 15.02 -13.53
C VAL A 178 -5.70 15.87 -12.47
N LYS A 179 -6.73 15.30 -11.85
CA LYS A 179 -7.36 15.87 -10.65
C LYS A 179 -6.62 15.38 -9.42
N LEU A 180 -5.91 16.29 -8.76
CA LEU A 180 -5.39 16.13 -7.41
C LEU A 180 -6.49 16.45 -6.39
N SER A 181 -6.58 15.63 -5.34
CA SER A 181 -7.47 15.83 -4.19
C SER A 181 -6.84 15.21 -2.94
N LEU A 182 -7.26 15.65 -1.75
CA LEU A 182 -6.93 14.94 -0.52
C LEU A 182 -7.72 13.63 -0.42
N ALA A 183 -7.05 12.56 -0.04
CA ALA A 183 -7.62 11.22 0.05
C ALA A 183 -7.89 10.78 1.50
N GLY A 184 -8.92 9.95 1.64
CA GLY A 184 -9.37 9.37 2.91
C GLY A 184 -10.15 10.36 3.78
N ARG A 185 -10.48 9.89 4.98
CA ARG A 185 -11.22 10.66 6.00
C ARG A 185 -10.25 11.10 7.10
N SER A 186 -9.86 10.16 7.97
CA SER A 186 -8.96 10.42 9.08
C SER A 186 -7.55 10.86 8.63
N SER A 187 -7.12 10.44 7.43
CA SER A 187 -5.86 10.86 6.82
C SER A 187 -5.80 12.35 6.45
N LYS A 188 -6.93 13.06 6.42
CA LYS A 188 -7.00 14.51 6.22
C LYS A 188 -6.71 15.30 7.50
N TRP A 189 -6.78 14.65 8.65
CA TRP A 189 -6.51 15.24 9.98
C TRP A 189 -5.04 15.14 10.38
N ARG A 190 -4.17 14.75 9.43
CA ARG A 190 -2.78 14.40 9.68
C ARG A 190 -1.87 15.49 9.15
N ASP A 191 -0.71 15.64 9.77
CA ASP A 191 0.37 16.54 9.36
C ASP A 191 0.86 16.23 7.93
N LYS A 192 1.03 14.94 7.64
CA LYS A 192 1.34 14.40 6.32
C LYS A 192 0.07 13.89 5.64
N LEU A 193 -0.39 14.65 4.65
CA LEU A 193 -1.64 14.37 3.93
C LEU A 193 -1.48 13.27 2.89
N SER A 194 -2.55 12.51 2.66
CA SER A 194 -2.67 11.54 1.56
C SER A 194 -3.39 12.16 0.37
N TYR A 195 -3.06 11.70 -0.84
CA TYR A 195 -3.58 12.28 -2.08
C TYR A 195 -4.28 11.24 -2.96
N GLY A 196 -5.31 11.69 -3.68
CA GLY A 196 -5.93 10.95 -4.77
C GLY A 196 -5.61 11.62 -6.10
N LEU A 197 -5.09 10.84 -7.04
CA LEU A 197 -4.83 11.27 -8.42
C LEU A 197 -5.85 10.58 -9.33
N LYS A 198 -6.66 11.39 -10.01
CA LYS A 198 -7.63 10.88 -11.00
C LYS A 198 -7.35 11.47 -12.37
N SER A 199 -6.99 10.63 -13.32
CA SER A 199 -6.79 11.03 -14.70
C SER A 199 -8.12 11.22 -15.44
N LYS A 200 -8.06 11.70 -16.68
CA LYS A 200 -9.22 11.91 -17.55
C LYS A 200 -8.96 11.31 -18.93
N GLY A 201 -10.00 10.73 -19.52
CA GLY A 201 -9.93 10.20 -20.88
C GLY A 201 -9.02 8.98 -20.95
N ASN A 202 -8.22 8.90 -22.02
CA ASN A 202 -7.38 7.73 -22.30
C ASN A 202 -5.99 7.81 -21.67
N ASP A 203 -5.57 8.98 -21.17
CA ASP A 203 -4.30 9.15 -20.47
C ASP A 203 -4.47 8.63 -19.03
N THR A 204 -3.97 7.43 -18.77
CA THR A 204 -4.13 6.72 -17.49
C THR A 204 -2.78 6.42 -16.85
N PHE A 205 -2.77 6.12 -15.55
CA PHE A 205 -1.60 5.60 -14.86
C PHE A 205 -1.42 4.13 -15.21
N PHE A 206 -0.78 3.87 -16.35
CA PHE A 206 -0.53 2.52 -16.87
C PHE A 206 -1.81 1.65 -16.91
N GLY A 207 -2.90 2.22 -17.45
CA GLY A 207 -4.20 1.55 -17.52
C GLY A 207 -5.12 1.76 -16.31
N TYR A 208 -4.69 2.50 -15.27
CA TYR A 208 -5.54 2.83 -14.12
C TYR A 208 -5.94 4.31 -14.15
N GLU A 209 -7.24 4.59 -14.06
CA GLU A 209 -7.75 5.97 -14.05
C GLU A 209 -7.51 6.69 -12.72
N LYS A 210 -7.33 5.93 -11.63
CA LYS A 210 -7.20 6.49 -10.28
C LYS A 210 -6.23 5.70 -9.43
N VAL A 211 -5.32 6.42 -8.79
CA VAL A 211 -4.40 5.91 -7.77
C VAL A 211 -4.47 6.78 -6.51
N LYS A 212 -4.17 6.17 -5.36
CA LYS A 212 -4.05 6.84 -4.06
C LYS A 212 -2.58 6.84 -3.64
N LEU A 213 -2.07 7.99 -3.25
CA LEU A 213 -0.78 8.14 -2.56
C LEU A 213 -1.07 8.23 -1.07
N ARG A 214 -0.91 7.13 -0.32
CA ARG A 214 -1.12 7.09 1.13
C ARG A 214 0.16 7.49 1.87
N ALA A 215 0.01 8.42 2.80
CA ALA A 215 1.10 9.02 3.57
C ALA A 215 1.77 8.10 4.60
N MET A 216 1.14 6.95 4.91
CA MET A 216 1.49 6.03 6.00
C MET A 216 1.62 6.69 7.38
N SER A 217 1.03 7.88 7.54
CA SER A 217 0.12 8.12 8.65
C SER A 217 0.54 7.68 10.05
N THR A 218 0.09 6.48 10.31
CA THR A 218 -0.07 5.84 11.61
C THR A 218 0.89 4.68 11.76
N ASP A 219 1.63 4.35 10.69
CA ASP A 219 2.55 3.22 10.60
C ASP A 219 4.01 3.69 10.69
N PRO A 220 4.64 3.63 11.88
CA PRO A 220 6.03 4.01 12.05
C PRO A 220 7.01 3.04 11.37
N SER A 221 6.56 1.86 10.93
CA SER A 221 7.42 0.90 10.24
C SER A 221 7.32 1.00 8.72
N TYR A 222 6.33 1.70 8.17
CA TYR A 222 6.06 1.84 6.73
C TYR A 222 5.80 0.51 5.99
N VAL A 223 5.88 -0.65 6.64
CA VAL A 223 5.84 -1.98 5.99
C VAL A 223 4.56 -2.76 6.28
N ARG A 224 3.70 -2.33 7.21
CA ARG A 224 2.54 -3.15 7.64
C ARG A 224 1.56 -3.37 6.49
N GLU A 225 1.14 -2.27 5.85
CA GLU A 225 0.12 -2.33 4.82
C GLU A 225 0.60 -3.07 3.56
N ILE A 226 1.84 -2.82 3.11
CA ILE A 226 2.38 -3.49 1.91
C ILE A 226 2.50 -5.00 2.10
N LEU A 227 2.88 -5.47 3.30
CA LEU A 227 2.91 -6.90 3.62
C LEU A 227 1.52 -7.52 3.54
N CYS A 228 0.47 -6.82 3.96
CA CYS A 228 -0.89 -7.32 3.85
C CYS A 228 -1.32 -7.45 2.38
N TYR A 229 -1.01 -6.47 1.52
CA TYR A 229 -1.24 -6.61 0.07
C TYR A 229 -0.49 -7.80 -0.54
N GLU A 230 0.78 -8.02 -0.14
CA GLU A 230 1.55 -9.18 -0.59
C GLU A 230 0.96 -10.52 -0.09
N MET A 231 0.39 -10.56 1.11
CA MET A 231 -0.32 -11.74 1.63
C MET A 231 -1.61 -12.00 0.86
N MET A 232 -2.35 -10.94 0.48
CA MET A 232 -3.51 -11.08 -0.39
C MET A 232 -3.12 -11.64 -1.77
N GLU A 233 -2.01 -11.17 -2.37
CA GLU A 233 -1.47 -11.70 -3.63
C GLU A 233 -1.04 -13.18 -3.48
N SER A 234 -0.32 -13.51 -2.40
CA SER A 234 0.10 -14.89 -2.07
C SER A 234 -1.08 -15.86 -1.94
N MET A 235 -2.22 -15.37 -1.44
CA MET A 235 -3.45 -16.12 -1.25
C MET A 235 -4.35 -16.13 -2.51
N GLY A 236 -3.89 -15.54 -3.60
CA GLY A 236 -4.61 -15.50 -4.87
C GLY A 236 -5.91 -14.69 -4.81
N LEU A 237 -6.01 -13.75 -3.87
CA LEU A 237 -7.20 -12.93 -3.65
C LEU A 237 -7.23 -11.71 -4.57
N PRO A 238 -8.42 -11.25 -4.99
CA PRO A 238 -8.55 -9.99 -5.71
C PRO A 238 -8.27 -8.84 -4.75
N ALA A 239 -7.11 -8.22 -4.91
CA ALA A 239 -6.70 -7.06 -4.12
C ALA A 239 -6.13 -5.95 -5.02
N SER A 240 -6.26 -4.71 -4.57
CA SER A 240 -5.53 -3.59 -5.15
C SER A 240 -4.02 -3.82 -5.07
N GLY A 241 -3.29 -3.42 -6.11
CA GLY A 241 -1.83 -3.37 -6.07
C GLY A 241 -1.32 -2.26 -5.16
N ALA A 242 -0.13 -2.46 -4.58
CA ALA A 242 0.57 -1.48 -3.77
C ALA A 242 2.08 -1.48 -4.06
N SER A 243 2.70 -0.31 -4.06
CA SER A 243 4.15 -0.12 -4.17
C SER A 243 4.56 1.22 -3.57
N TYR A 244 5.83 1.37 -3.19
CA TYR A 244 6.32 2.66 -2.69
C TYR A 244 6.46 3.69 -3.80
N ALA A 245 6.26 4.96 -3.44
CA ALA A 245 6.49 6.10 -4.31
C ALA A 245 7.10 7.26 -3.52
N ARG A 246 8.03 7.99 -4.13
CA ARG A 246 8.41 9.32 -3.65
C ARG A 246 7.45 10.35 -4.23
N VAL A 247 7.02 11.32 -3.43
CA VAL A 247 6.11 12.36 -3.90
C VAL A 247 6.78 13.71 -3.77
N VAL A 248 6.75 14.46 -4.87
CA VAL A 248 7.21 15.85 -4.96
C VAL A 248 6.11 16.66 -5.62
N ILE A 249 5.62 17.71 -4.95
CA ILE A 249 4.59 18.61 -5.49
C ILE A 249 5.24 19.96 -5.74
N ASN A 250 5.24 20.41 -7.00
CA ASN A 250 6.04 21.53 -7.47
C ASN A 250 7.49 21.37 -6.98
N ASN A 251 8.10 22.40 -6.40
CA ASN A 251 9.48 22.32 -5.89
C ASN A 251 9.57 21.85 -4.42
N GLN A 252 8.52 21.21 -3.89
CA GLN A 252 8.47 20.76 -2.50
C GLN A 252 8.44 19.23 -2.40
N PRO A 253 9.49 18.61 -1.83
CA PRO A 253 9.44 17.24 -1.34
C PRO A 253 8.31 17.02 -0.35
N ILE A 254 7.47 16.01 -0.58
CA ILE A 254 6.39 15.62 0.34
C ILE A 254 6.76 14.34 1.12
N GLY A 255 7.52 13.43 0.52
CA GLY A 255 8.14 12.30 1.21
C GLY A 255 7.85 10.94 0.58
N LEU A 256 7.99 9.88 1.38
CA LEU A 256 7.72 8.48 1.01
C LEU A 256 6.22 8.14 1.17
N PHE A 257 5.61 7.53 0.17
CA PHE A 257 4.20 7.16 0.14
C PHE A 257 4.04 5.70 -0.27
N LEU A 258 2.91 5.10 0.11
CA LEU A 258 2.43 3.85 -0.46
C LEU A 258 1.41 4.21 -1.55
N MET A 259 1.75 3.93 -2.80
CA MET A 259 0.87 4.11 -3.94
C MET A 259 0.01 2.87 -4.13
N ILE A 260 -1.31 3.07 -4.18
CA ILE A 260 -2.29 1.99 -4.15
C ILE A 260 -3.35 2.23 -5.23
N GLU A 261 -3.74 1.17 -5.92
CA GLU A 261 -4.89 1.20 -6.82
C GLU A 261 -6.17 1.53 -6.02
N HIS A 262 -7.08 2.29 -6.61
CA HIS A 262 -8.34 2.61 -5.92
C HIS A 262 -9.45 1.66 -6.41
N TYR A 263 -10.23 1.05 -5.50
CA TYR A 263 -11.44 0.25 -5.78
C TYR A 263 -12.59 1.10 -6.38
N LYS A 264 -12.33 1.84 -7.46
CA LYS A 264 -13.26 2.72 -8.17
C LYS A 264 -12.97 2.69 -9.66
N ASP A 265 -13.74 3.47 -10.41
CA ASP A 265 -13.45 3.75 -11.83
C ASP A 265 -13.33 2.45 -12.64
N ASN A 266 -12.19 2.17 -13.26
CA ASN A 266 -11.95 0.98 -14.08
C ASN A 266 -11.27 -0.18 -13.35
N TRP A 267 -11.19 -0.16 -12.02
CA TRP A 267 -10.54 -1.21 -11.23
C TRP A 267 -11.16 -2.59 -11.46
N TYR A 268 -12.49 -2.71 -11.50
CA TYR A 268 -13.17 -4.00 -11.71
C TYR A 268 -12.87 -4.58 -13.11
N GLU A 269 -12.85 -3.73 -14.14
CA GLU A 269 -12.41 -4.09 -15.48
C GLU A 269 -10.94 -4.54 -15.50
N ASN A 270 -10.08 -3.86 -14.73
CA ASN A 270 -8.68 -4.23 -14.61
C ASN A 270 -8.49 -5.56 -13.87
N ILE A 271 -9.27 -5.87 -12.83
CA ILE A 271 -9.08 -7.10 -12.03
C ILE A 271 -9.80 -8.32 -12.61
N PHE A 272 -11.00 -8.15 -13.16
CA PHE A 272 -11.84 -9.26 -13.63
C PHE A 272 -11.93 -9.35 -15.16
N GLY A 273 -11.43 -8.35 -15.89
CA GLY A 273 -11.60 -8.23 -17.35
C GLY A 273 -10.31 -8.02 -18.14
N GLY A 274 -9.14 -7.96 -17.49
CA GLY A 274 -7.86 -7.69 -18.14
C GLY A 274 -7.82 -6.31 -18.78
N GLY A 275 -8.47 -5.32 -18.17
CA GLY A 275 -8.63 -3.96 -18.69
C GLY A 275 -9.75 -3.81 -19.74
N LYS A 276 -10.54 -4.86 -19.96
CA LYS A 276 -11.70 -4.83 -20.88
C LYS A 276 -13.01 -4.73 -20.10
N LYS A 277 -14.06 -4.28 -20.79
CA LYS A 277 -15.42 -4.30 -20.24
C LYS A 277 -15.81 -5.71 -19.80
N LEU A 278 -16.45 -5.80 -18.64
CA LEU A 278 -16.96 -7.05 -18.10
C LEU A 278 -18.18 -7.52 -18.89
N VAL A 279 -18.36 -8.84 -19.00
CA VAL A 279 -19.49 -9.48 -19.66
C VAL A 279 -20.16 -10.42 -18.65
N PRO A 280 -21.48 -10.32 -18.40
CA PRO A 280 -22.48 -9.50 -19.10
C PRO A 280 -22.51 -8.02 -18.67
N GLY A 281 -21.60 -7.61 -17.77
CA GLY A 281 -21.47 -6.24 -17.28
C GLY A 281 -20.93 -6.23 -15.86
N ARG A 282 -20.63 -5.05 -15.33
CA ARG A 282 -20.27 -4.87 -13.91
C ARG A 282 -21.52 -4.75 -13.05
N GLY A 283 -21.57 -5.51 -11.95
CA GLY A 283 -22.63 -5.38 -10.93
C GLY A 283 -22.36 -4.29 -9.90
N ILE A 284 -23.15 -4.29 -8.84
CA ILE A 284 -23.00 -3.33 -7.74
C ILE A 284 -21.85 -3.77 -6.83
N SER A 285 -21.05 -2.81 -6.36
CA SER A 285 -20.12 -3.06 -5.26
C SER A 285 -20.55 -2.25 -4.03
N TYR A 286 -20.80 -2.98 -2.95
CA TYR A 286 -21.21 -2.44 -1.65
C TYR A 286 -19.99 -2.40 -0.74
N GLN A 287 -19.73 -1.24 -0.14
CA GLN A 287 -18.72 -1.05 0.90
C GLN A 287 -19.38 -1.20 2.26
N GLY A 288 -18.80 -2.00 3.16
CA GLY A 288 -19.15 -1.95 4.58
C GLY A 288 -18.59 -0.68 5.23
N THR A 289 -19.35 -0.04 6.12
CA THR A 289 -18.95 1.22 6.77
C THR A 289 -19.15 1.12 8.29
N GLY A 290 -18.36 0.25 8.91
CA GLY A 290 -18.26 0.07 10.36
C GLY A 290 -19.14 -1.04 10.94
N PHE A 291 -19.20 -1.09 12.28
CA PHE A 291 -19.69 -2.25 13.04
C PHE A 291 -21.08 -2.80 12.69
N THR A 292 -21.94 -2.02 12.04
CA THR A 292 -23.30 -2.44 11.62
C THR A 292 -23.35 -3.12 10.25
N SER A 293 -22.25 -3.15 9.48
CA SER A 293 -22.15 -3.88 8.21
C SER A 293 -21.59 -5.28 8.37
N ASP A 294 -22.10 -6.06 9.31
CA ASP A 294 -21.61 -7.41 9.61
C ASP A 294 -22.39 -8.54 8.89
N LEU A 295 -23.24 -8.19 7.93
CA LEU A 295 -24.19 -9.09 7.24
C LEU A 295 -25.34 -9.59 8.10
N THR A 296 -25.69 -8.87 9.18
CA THR A 296 -26.95 -9.11 9.89
C THR A 296 -28.16 -8.96 8.96
N TYR A 297 -29.10 -9.90 9.03
CA TYR A 297 -30.37 -9.81 8.33
C TYR A 297 -31.37 -8.95 9.11
N PHE A 298 -31.82 -7.84 8.52
CA PHE A 298 -32.72 -6.88 9.17
C PHE A 298 -34.20 -7.09 8.79
N GLY A 299 -34.58 -8.30 8.39
CA GLY A 299 -35.87 -8.58 7.76
C GLY A 299 -35.93 -8.05 6.32
N ASP A 300 -37.09 -8.18 5.67
CA ASP A 300 -37.34 -7.69 4.31
C ASP A 300 -37.49 -6.15 4.27
N ASN A 301 -36.54 -5.42 4.87
CA ASN A 301 -36.50 -3.97 4.95
C ASN A 301 -35.20 -3.40 4.38
N LEU A 302 -35.26 -3.05 3.09
CA LEU A 302 -34.14 -2.50 2.33
C LEU A 302 -33.57 -1.20 2.91
N THR A 303 -34.38 -0.40 3.64
CA THR A 303 -33.90 0.87 4.18
C THR A 303 -32.90 0.69 5.32
N LYS A 304 -32.79 -0.52 5.90
CA LYS A 304 -31.83 -0.82 6.98
C LYS A 304 -30.43 -1.14 6.47
N TYR A 305 -30.27 -1.33 5.15
CA TYR A 305 -28.98 -1.57 4.52
C TYR A 305 -28.31 -0.28 4.05
N ASP A 306 -29.09 0.78 3.81
CA ASP A 306 -28.58 2.12 3.55
C ASP A 306 -28.09 2.76 4.86
N GLY A 307 -26.84 3.22 4.87
CA GLY A 307 -26.14 3.63 6.10
C GLY A 307 -25.01 2.65 6.42
N PRO A 308 -25.29 1.45 6.97
CA PRO A 308 -24.25 0.44 7.22
C PRO A 308 -23.48 0.06 5.96
N TYR A 309 -24.14 0.10 4.80
CA TYR A 309 -23.51 -0.15 3.52
C TYR A 309 -23.62 1.05 2.61
N LYS A 310 -22.56 1.30 1.86
CA LYS A 310 -22.50 2.32 0.82
C LYS A 310 -22.30 1.69 -0.55
N ILE A 311 -23.04 2.16 -1.56
CA ILE A 311 -22.77 1.79 -2.94
C ILE A 311 -21.51 2.54 -3.40
N GLU A 312 -20.37 1.86 -3.35
CA GLU A 312 -19.10 2.40 -3.80
C GLU A 312 -19.07 2.49 -5.34
N LYS A 313 -19.58 1.45 -5.99
CA LYS A 313 -19.71 1.40 -7.45
C LYS A 313 -21.09 0.90 -7.85
N LYS A 314 -21.77 1.72 -8.66
CA LYS A 314 -23.03 1.32 -9.29
C LYS A 314 -22.77 0.30 -10.39
N ALA A 315 -23.74 -0.59 -10.59
CA ALA A 315 -23.77 -1.43 -11.77
C ALA A 315 -23.76 -0.62 -13.08
N ASP A 316 -23.36 -1.31 -14.15
CA ASP A 316 -23.48 -0.79 -15.50
C ASP A 316 -24.92 -0.43 -15.85
N LYS A 317 -25.08 0.45 -16.83
CA LYS A 317 -26.38 1.07 -17.15
C LYS A 317 -27.48 0.04 -17.39
N GLU A 318 -27.15 -1.10 -18.00
CA GLU A 318 -28.06 -2.19 -18.35
C GLU A 318 -28.56 -2.96 -17.12
N HIS A 319 -27.78 -2.97 -16.03
CA HIS A 319 -28.08 -3.69 -14.78
C HIS A 319 -28.40 -2.72 -13.63
N ARG A 320 -28.66 -1.44 -13.93
CA ARG A 320 -28.74 -0.39 -12.92
C ARG A 320 -30.05 -0.46 -12.14
N VAL A 321 -29.92 -0.58 -10.82
CA VAL A 321 -30.98 -0.36 -9.84
C VAL A 321 -30.66 0.91 -9.04
N ASN A 322 -31.67 1.72 -8.72
CA ASN A 322 -31.50 3.00 -8.03
C ASN A 322 -32.26 3.03 -6.71
N GLY A 323 -31.87 3.96 -5.82
CA GLY A 323 -32.49 4.13 -4.51
C GLY A 323 -32.27 2.90 -3.62
N THR A 324 -33.15 2.73 -2.65
CA THR A 324 -33.08 1.62 -1.67
C THR A 324 -33.23 0.24 -2.32
N ALA A 325 -33.91 0.14 -3.46
CA ALA A 325 -34.00 -1.10 -4.25
C ALA A 325 -32.63 -1.65 -4.66
N ALA A 326 -31.62 -0.80 -4.76
CA ALA A 326 -30.26 -1.22 -5.10
C ALA A 326 -29.62 -2.11 -4.03
N PHE A 327 -30.14 -2.17 -2.81
CA PHE A 327 -29.65 -3.07 -1.75
C PHE A 327 -30.32 -4.45 -1.74
N GLY A 328 -31.22 -4.75 -2.70
CA GLY A 328 -31.97 -6.01 -2.73
C GLY A 328 -31.07 -7.24 -2.71
N ARG A 329 -30.07 -7.31 -3.60
CA ARG A 329 -29.10 -8.42 -3.66
C ARG A 329 -28.31 -8.60 -2.36
N LEU A 330 -27.96 -7.50 -1.71
CA LEU A 330 -27.25 -7.52 -0.43
C LEU A 330 -28.15 -8.03 0.71
N MET A 331 -29.40 -7.60 0.76
CA MET A 331 -30.39 -8.10 1.71
C MET A 331 -30.63 -9.60 1.53
N GLU A 332 -30.76 -10.07 0.29
CA GLU A 332 -30.89 -11.51 -0.01
C GLU A 332 -29.65 -12.30 0.43
N LEU A 333 -28.44 -11.74 0.28
CA LEU A 333 -27.23 -12.37 0.81
C LEU A 333 -27.26 -12.44 2.34
N ALA A 334 -27.62 -11.36 3.02
CA ALA A 334 -27.71 -11.35 4.49
C ALA A 334 -28.77 -12.33 5.00
N LYS A 335 -29.93 -12.39 4.34
CA LYS A 335 -30.98 -13.39 4.60
C LYS A 335 -30.44 -14.80 4.42
N PHE A 336 -29.80 -15.05 3.28
CA PHE A 336 -29.16 -16.33 3.01
C PHE A 336 -28.19 -16.71 4.12
N VAL A 337 -27.24 -15.85 4.50
CA VAL A 337 -26.28 -16.13 5.59
C VAL A 337 -27.02 -16.50 6.89
N SER A 338 -28.11 -15.82 7.23
CA SER A 338 -28.88 -16.10 8.45
C SER A 338 -29.57 -17.48 8.44
N GLU A 339 -30.01 -17.95 7.26
CA GLU A 339 -30.79 -19.16 7.05
C GLU A 339 -29.98 -20.32 6.46
N ALA A 340 -28.71 -20.08 6.10
CA ALA A 340 -27.91 -20.97 5.26
C ALA A 340 -27.78 -22.39 5.87
N PRO A 341 -27.83 -23.44 5.04
CA PRO A 341 -27.60 -24.80 5.49
C PRO A 341 -26.15 -24.98 5.95
N THR A 342 -25.95 -25.71 7.04
CA THR A 342 -24.63 -25.97 7.61
C THR A 342 -24.23 -27.44 7.62
N THR A 343 -25.19 -28.37 7.54
CA THR A 343 -24.94 -29.82 7.69
C THR A 343 -25.49 -30.67 6.55
N THR A 344 -26.08 -30.08 5.51
CA THR A 344 -26.61 -30.82 4.36
C THR A 344 -25.49 -31.14 3.37
N GLN A 345 -25.62 -32.23 2.62
CA GLN A 345 -24.61 -32.66 1.63
C GLN A 345 -24.39 -31.63 0.51
N ASP A 346 -25.40 -30.80 0.24
CA ASP A 346 -25.36 -29.74 -0.77
C ASP A 346 -25.00 -28.36 -0.20
N ALA A 347 -24.71 -28.25 1.11
CA ALA A 347 -24.44 -26.96 1.75
C ALA A 347 -23.33 -26.19 1.02
N VAL A 348 -22.19 -26.82 0.74
CA VAL A 348 -21.07 -26.19 0.02
C VAL A 348 -21.49 -25.62 -1.34
N LYS A 349 -22.31 -26.38 -2.09
CA LYS A 349 -22.83 -25.95 -3.39
C LYS A 349 -23.73 -24.74 -3.23
N ILE A 350 -24.70 -24.81 -2.32
CA ILE A 350 -25.67 -23.74 -2.06
C ILE A 350 -24.94 -22.45 -1.65
N TRP A 351 -23.98 -22.51 -0.74
CA TRP A 351 -23.18 -21.34 -0.36
C TRP A 351 -22.48 -20.70 -1.55
N ASN A 352 -21.86 -21.51 -2.41
CA ASN A 352 -21.16 -21.03 -3.60
C ASN A 352 -22.07 -20.47 -4.70
N GLU A 353 -23.39 -20.70 -4.64
CA GLU A 353 -24.38 -20.04 -5.51
C GLU A 353 -24.66 -18.59 -5.08
N HIS A 354 -24.38 -18.23 -3.82
CA HIS A 354 -24.65 -16.90 -3.26
C HIS A 354 -23.39 -16.04 -3.13
N ILE A 355 -22.28 -16.63 -2.68
CA ILE A 355 -20.99 -15.95 -2.47
C ILE A 355 -19.84 -16.90 -2.77
N ASP A 356 -18.77 -16.41 -3.39
CA ASP A 356 -17.56 -17.16 -3.65
C ASP A 356 -16.85 -17.48 -2.33
N MET A 357 -17.02 -18.71 -1.84
CA MET A 357 -16.51 -19.10 -0.52
C MET A 357 -14.98 -19.22 -0.49
N ASP A 358 -14.32 -19.37 -1.64
CA ASP A 358 -12.87 -19.28 -1.70
C ASP A 358 -12.39 -17.85 -1.39
N SER A 359 -13.09 -16.83 -1.93
CA SER A 359 -12.80 -15.43 -1.60
C SER A 359 -12.99 -15.14 -0.11
N VAL A 360 -14.02 -15.73 0.51
CA VAL A 360 -14.31 -15.58 1.93
C VAL A 360 -13.26 -16.29 2.79
N VAL A 361 -13.11 -17.62 2.65
CA VAL A 361 -12.22 -18.44 3.49
C VAL A 361 -10.78 -17.91 3.46
N ARG A 362 -10.25 -17.63 2.26
CA ARG A 362 -8.88 -17.15 2.11
C ARG A 362 -8.70 -15.76 2.73
N THR A 363 -9.68 -14.86 2.57
CA THR A 363 -9.62 -13.52 3.19
C THR A 363 -9.68 -13.61 4.71
N MET A 364 -10.56 -14.44 5.28
CA MET A 364 -10.65 -14.62 6.74
C MET A 364 -9.34 -15.16 7.33
N VAL A 365 -8.63 -16.04 6.61
CA VAL A 365 -7.28 -16.47 7.00
C VAL A 365 -6.30 -15.29 7.01
N VAL A 366 -6.31 -14.45 5.96
CA VAL A 366 -5.45 -13.25 5.90
C VAL A 366 -5.76 -12.28 7.03
N GLU A 367 -7.04 -12.02 7.32
CA GLU A 367 -7.44 -11.12 8.42
C GLU A 367 -6.89 -11.60 9.77
N ILE A 368 -6.88 -12.90 10.03
CA ILE A 368 -6.33 -13.45 11.28
C ILE A 368 -4.81 -13.33 11.33
N ILE A 369 -4.09 -13.86 10.31
CA ILE A 369 -2.61 -13.87 10.34
C ILE A 369 -2.02 -12.46 10.30
N ALA A 370 -2.68 -11.54 9.59
CA ALA A 370 -2.28 -10.15 9.49
C ALA A 370 -2.86 -9.29 10.63
N GLY A 371 -3.71 -9.81 11.50
CA GLY A 371 -4.23 -9.01 12.61
C GLY A 371 -5.13 -7.86 12.18
N PHE A 372 -5.95 -8.03 11.13
CA PHE A 372 -6.69 -6.94 10.50
C PHE A 372 -7.85 -6.44 11.38
N ALA A 373 -7.51 -5.62 12.37
CA ALA A 373 -8.39 -5.23 13.46
C ALA A 373 -9.54 -4.31 13.02
N ASP A 374 -9.36 -3.60 11.91
CA ASP A 374 -10.38 -2.76 11.28
C ASP A 374 -11.01 -3.42 10.04
N GLY A 375 -10.76 -4.72 9.82
CA GLY A 375 -11.36 -5.51 8.74
C GLY A 375 -12.75 -6.03 9.09
N PHE A 376 -13.22 -7.06 8.37
CA PHE A 376 -14.56 -7.59 8.57
C PHE A 376 -14.73 -8.32 9.90
N ILE A 377 -13.78 -9.17 10.27
CA ILE A 377 -13.79 -9.90 11.55
C ILE A 377 -13.75 -8.87 12.69
N GLY A 378 -12.77 -7.96 12.61
CA GLY A 378 -12.52 -6.93 13.61
C GLY A 378 -13.66 -5.93 13.75
N ASN A 379 -13.88 -5.04 12.79
CA ASN A 379 -14.82 -3.92 12.90
C ASN A 379 -16.02 -3.97 11.93
N ALA A 380 -16.17 -5.07 11.17
CA ALA A 380 -17.13 -5.14 10.07
C ALA A 380 -16.98 -3.98 9.06
N ASP A 381 -15.73 -3.54 8.86
CA ASP A 381 -15.36 -2.41 8.00
C ASP A 381 -14.30 -2.84 6.97
N ASN A 382 -13.91 -1.90 6.10
CA ASN A 382 -12.80 -2.02 5.15
C ASN A 382 -12.89 -3.25 4.22
N TYR A 383 -14.11 -3.58 3.81
CA TYR A 383 -14.37 -4.59 2.82
C TYR A 383 -15.44 -4.16 1.82
N PHE A 384 -15.47 -4.83 0.67
CA PHE A 384 -16.51 -4.73 -0.32
C PHE A 384 -17.14 -6.09 -0.61
N LEU A 385 -18.41 -6.07 -0.94
CA LEU A 385 -19.13 -7.17 -1.56
C LEU A 385 -19.41 -6.77 -3.01
N TYR A 386 -18.76 -7.44 -3.95
CA TYR A 386 -18.98 -7.21 -5.37
C TYR A 386 -19.98 -8.23 -5.91
N ASP A 387 -21.14 -7.76 -6.37
CA ASP A 387 -22.15 -8.58 -7.04
C ASP A 387 -21.64 -8.94 -8.44
N ASN A 388 -20.89 -10.02 -8.54
CA ASN A 388 -20.21 -10.41 -9.76
C ASN A 388 -21.20 -11.06 -10.74
N LEU A 389 -21.68 -10.27 -11.71
CA LEU A 389 -22.68 -10.71 -12.69
C LEU A 389 -22.19 -11.81 -13.63
N ALA A 390 -20.88 -11.98 -13.81
CA ALA A 390 -20.33 -13.05 -14.64
C ALA A 390 -20.49 -14.43 -13.96
N GLU A 391 -20.38 -14.47 -12.64
CA GLU A 391 -20.56 -15.69 -11.84
C GLU A 391 -21.94 -15.77 -11.17
N ASN A 392 -22.74 -14.70 -11.25
CA ASN A 392 -24.05 -14.56 -10.60
C ASN A 392 -24.01 -14.78 -9.07
N ARG A 393 -22.92 -14.40 -8.42
CA ARG A 393 -22.68 -14.54 -6.98
C ARG A 393 -21.82 -13.38 -6.46
N PHE A 394 -21.77 -13.20 -5.15
CA PHE A 394 -20.89 -12.19 -4.55
C PHE A 394 -19.42 -12.63 -4.53
N THR A 395 -18.50 -11.69 -4.68
CA THR A 395 -17.07 -11.86 -4.37
C THR A 395 -16.72 -10.95 -3.20
N PHE A 396 -16.07 -11.49 -2.17
CA PHE A 396 -15.59 -10.73 -1.02
C PHE A 396 -14.25 -10.07 -1.34
N LEU A 397 -14.12 -8.76 -1.10
CA LEU A 397 -12.91 -7.99 -1.37
C LEU A 397 -12.49 -7.23 -0.12
N ALA A 398 -11.31 -7.52 0.45
CA ALA A 398 -10.76 -6.70 1.53
C ALA A 398 -10.02 -5.47 0.99
N ASN A 399 -9.94 -4.40 1.79
CA ASN A 399 -9.34 -3.12 1.42
C ASN A 399 -8.77 -2.42 2.65
N ASP A 400 -8.02 -1.32 2.47
CA ASP A 400 -7.56 -0.41 3.54
C ASP A 400 -6.86 -1.11 4.73
N PHE A 401 -5.72 -1.74 4.45
CA PHE A 401 -5.00 -2.60 5.40
C PHE A 401 -4.12 -1.82 6.40
N ASP A 402 -4.44 -0.57 6.74
CA ASP A 402 -3.57 0.29 7.55
C ASP A 402 -3.51 -0.12 9.04
N ILE A 403 -4.58 -0.75 9.55
CA ILE A 403 -4.65 -1.32 10.91
C ILE A 403 -4.41 -2.84 10.86
N THR A 404 -3.19 -3.23 10.51
CA THR A 404 -2.72 -4.62 10.40
C THR A 404 -1.33 -4.80 11.03
N ALA A 405 -0.84 -6.04 11.05
CA ALA A 405 0.50 -6.46 11.45
C ALA A 405 0.96 -5.85 12.77
N GLY A 406 0.10 -5.98 13.78
CA GLY A 406 0.34 -5.49 15.13
C GLY A 406 -0.06 -4.04 15.40
N SER A 407 -0.49 -3.27 14.40
CA SER A 407 -1.27 -2.04 14.63
C SER A 407 -2.74 -2.41 14.81
N THR A 408 -3.38 -1.98 15.90
CA THR A 408 -4.71 -2.48 16.26
C THR A 408 -5.57 -1.49 17.02
N ILE A 409 -6.89 -1.71 16.94
CA ILE A 409 -7.95 -1.06 17.72
C ILE A 409 -8.61 -2.05 18.71
N ILE A 410 -8.06 -3.26 18.80
CA ILE A 410 -8.47 -4.37 19.66
C ILE A 410 -7.29 -4.67 20.59
N LYS A 411 -7.50 -5.26 21.76
CA LYS A 411 -6.38 -5.68 22.63
C LYS A 411 -5.46 -6.66 21.90
N LEU A 412 -4.18 -6.31 21.79
CA LEU A 412 -3.15 -7.15 21.14
C LEU A 412 -3.15 -8.59 21.67
N ALA A 413 -3.22 -8.74 23.00
CA ALA A 413 -3.19 -10.04 23.67
C ALA A 413 -4.35 -10.96 23.22
N ASP A 414 -5.51 -10.39 22.89
CA ASP A 414 -6.68 -11.18 22.48
C ASP A 414 -6.52 -11.70 21.05
N GLN A 415 -5.69 -11.06 20.22
CA GLN A 415 -5.44 -11.48 18.84
C GLN A 415 -4.34 -12.54 18.72
N TRP A 416 -3.44 -12.68 19.70
CA TRP A 416 -2.27 -13.58 19.66
C TRP A 416 -2.50 -15.03 20.14
N SER A 417 -3.72 -15.42 20.47
CA SER A 417 -3.96 -16.73 21.08
C SER A 417 -3.69 -17.92 20.15
N GLY A 418 -3.65 -17.73 18.83
CA GLY A 418 -3.59 -18.79 17.82
C GLY A 418 -4.89 -19.60 17.66
N ASN A 419 -5.74 -19.59 18.68
CA ASN A 419 -7.07 -20.17 18.65
C ASN A 419 -8.04 -19.24 17.89
N TYR A 420 -8.26 -19.54 16.61
CA TYR A 420 -9.13 -18.74 15.74
C TYR A 420 -10.57 -18.59 16.29
N SER A 421 -11.08 -19.55 17.06
CA SER A 421 -12.43 -19.47 17.64
C SER A 421 -12.57 -18.40 18.73
N GLN A 422 -11.45 -17.99 19.32
CA GLN A 422 -11.34 -16.90 20.30
C GLN A 422 -10.85 -15.61 19.67
N TYR A 423 -10.49 -15.62 18.38
CA TYR A 423 -10.06 -14.41 17.69
C TYR A 423 -11.19 -13.36 17.75
N PRO A 424 -10.91 -12.12 18.19
CA PRO A 424 -11.95 -11.15 18.47
C PRO A 424 -12.78 -10.85 17.21
N GLY A 425 -14.11 -11.02 17.29
CA GLY A 425 -15.02 -10.90 16.15
C GLY A 425 -15.46 -12.23 15.56
N PHE A 426 -14.58 -13.22 15.51
CA PHE A 426 -14.78 -14.42 14.69
C PHE A 426 -16.02 -15.23 15.07
N SER A 427 -16.34 -15.32 16.36
CA SER A 427 -17.45 -16.15 16.85
C SER A 427 -18.84 -15.50 16.73
N PHE A 428 -18.92 -14.20 16.44
CA PHE A 428 -20.19 -13.46 16.44
C PHE A 428 -20.51 -12.72 15.14
N ARG A 429 -19.60 -12.64 14.16
CA ARG A 429 -20.00 -12.16 12.82
C ARG A 429 -20.90 -13.21 12.16
N PRO A 430 -22.09 -12.84 11.63
CA PRO A 430 -23.01 -13.76 10.98
C PRO A 430 -22.35 -14.70 9.95
N LEU A 431 -21.48 -14.16 9.09
CA LEU A 431 -20.80 -14.93 8.06
C LEU A 431 -19.84 -15.97 8.63
N THR A 432 -18.93 -15.58 9.54
CA THR A 432 -17.93 -16.49 10.12
C THR A 432 -18.59 -17.53 11.03
N GLN A 433 -19.60 -17.12 11.81
CA GLN A 433 -20.37 -18.00 12.70
C GLN A 433 -21.06 -19.13 11.91
N LYS A 434 -21.59 -18.81 10.73
CA LYS A 434 -22.32 -19.78 9.89
C LYS A 434 -21.39 -20.62 9.03
N MET A 435 -20.38 -20.03 8.38
CA MET A 435 -19.47 -20.78 7.52
C MET A 435 -18.69 -21.87 8.27
N ILE A 436 -18.27 -21.61 9.51
CA ILE A 436 -17.44 -22.55 10.27
C ILE A 436 -18.23 -23.78 10.76
N GLN A 437 -19.56 -23.75 10.64
CA GLN A 437 -20.42 -24.89 10.92
C GLN A 437 -20.53 -25.85 9.73
N VAL A 438 -20.15 -25.42 8.52
CA VAL A 438 -20.04 -26.28 7.34
C VAL A 438 -18.73 -27.07 7.44
N PRO A 439 -18.76 -28.42 7.57
CA PRO A 439 -17.55 -29.23 7.79
C PRO A 439 -16.45 -28.99 6.76
N GLU A 440 -16.81 -28.84 5.49
CA GLU A 440 -15.87 -28.61 4.38
C GLU A 440 -15.20 -27.25 4.48
N PHE A 441 -15.95 -26.17 4.74
CA PHE A 441 -15.36 -24.83 4.90
C PHE A 441 -14.51 -24.74 6.16
N LYS A 442 -14.93 -25.40 7.25
CA LYS A 442 -14.11 -25.51 8.45
C LYS A 442 -12.79 -26.23 8.16
N SER A 443 -12.84 -27.36 7.48
CA SER A 443 -11.65 -28.11 7.06
C SER A 443 -10.72 -27.22 6.22
N GLN A 444 -11.26 -26.56 5.19
CA GLN A 444 -10.49 -25.67 4.31
C GLN A 444 -9.85 -24.51 5.08
N PHE A 445 -10.62 -23.85 5.94
CA PHE A 445 -10.16 -22.72 6.74
C PHE A 445 -9.05 -23.12 7.72
N GLU A 446 -9.22 -24.18 8.49
CA GLU A 446 -8.24 -24.63 9.49
C GLU A 446 -6.94 -25.10 8.82
N ASN A 447 -7.04 -25.90 7.74
CA ASN A 447 -5.87 -26.34 6.99
C ASN A 447 -5.12 -25.15 6.36
N LEU A 448 -5.85 -24.19 5.79
CA LEU A 448 -5.25 -23.02 5.18
C LEU A 448 -4.61 -22.08 6.21
N LEU A 449 -5.24 -21.88 7.38
CA LEU A 449 -4.67 -21.10 8.48
C LEU A 449 -3.38 -21.74 9.00
N TYR A 450 -3.37 -23.07 9.19
CA TYR A 450 -2.18 -23.80 9.59
C TYR A 450 -1.07 -23.70 8.53
N ASN A 451 -1.39 -23.93 7.25
CA ASN A 451 -0.42 -23.79 6.16
C ASN A 451 0.14 -22.37 6.05
N ALA A 452 -0.69 -21.33 6.19
CA ALA A 452 -0.26 -19.94 6.18
C ALA A 452 0.70 -19.64 7.34
N SER A 453 0.47 -20.22 8.52
CA SER A 453 1.38 -20.07 9.66
C SER A 453 2.78 -20.64 9.39
N GLN A 454 2.88 -21.71 8.59
CA GLN A 454 4.14 -22.40 8.30
C GLN A 454 4.85 -21.89 7.05
N GLN A 455 4.08 -21.51 6.03
CA GLN A 455 4.59 -21.29 4.67
C GLN A 455 4.53 -19.83 4.25
N LEU A 456 3.81 -18.98 4.99
CA LEU A 456 3.68 -17.55 4.67
C LEU A 456 4.24 -16.65 5.77
N ILE A 457 3.75 -16.78 7.01
CA ILE A 457 4.15 -15.90 8.12
C ILE A 457 5.25 -16.45 9.02
N HIS A 458 5.75 -17.67 8.75
CA HIS A 458 6.83 -18.26 9.51
C HIS A 458 8.09 -17.38 9.43
N PRO A 459 8.83 -17.13 10.54
CA PRO A 459 10.01 -16.26 10.56
C PRO A 459 11.04 -16.52 9.45
N ASN A 460 11.35 -17.80 9.18
CA ASN A 460 12.29 -18.18 8.11
C ASN A 460 11.85 -17.77 6.68
N ILE A 461 10.56 -17.51 6.47
CA ILE A 461 9.99 -17.08 5.20
C ILE A 461 9.79 -15.56 5.19
N LEU A 462 9.12 -15.04 6.22
CA LEU A 462 8.66 -13.66 6.23
C LEU A 462 9.74 -12.66 6.63
N TYR A 463 10.63 -12.99 7.57
CA TYR A 463 11.65 -12.03 8.03
C TYR A 463 12.61 -11.60 6.93
N PRO A 464 13.10 -12.49 6.05
CA PRO A 464 13.88 -12.06 4.88
C PRO A 464 13.13 -11.04 4.00
N ARG A 465 11.81 -11.22 3.80
CA ARG A 465 11.01 -10.24 3.06
C ARG A 465 10.90 -8.90 3.79
N ILE A 466 10.66 -8.92 5.10
CA ILE A 466 10.63 -7.71 5.93
C ILE A 466 11.98 -6.99 5.85
N ASP A 467 13.09 -7.71 5.97
CA ASP A 467 14.44 -7.14 5.91
C ASP A 467 14.74 -6.53 4.53
N ASN A 468 14.30 -7.17 3.45
CA ASN A 468 14.39 -6.63 2.10
C ASN A 468 13.59 -5.32 1.95
N LEU A 469 12.34 -5.28 2.44
CA LEU A 469 11.53 -4.06 2.45
C LEU A 469 12.17 -2.93 3.27
N VAL A 470 12.69 -3.25 4.46
CA VAL A 470 13.37 -2.30 5.34
C VAL A 470 14.61 -1.72 4.67
N GLN A 471 15.44 -2.56 4.06
CA GLN A 471 16.60 -2.10 3.28
C GLN A 471 16.19 -1.26 2.06
N MET A 472 15.02 -1.56 1.47
CA MET A 472 14.45 -0.82 0.34
C MET A 472 13.91 0.57 0.71
N ILE A 473 13.56 0.82 1.98
CA ILE A 473 12.95 2.11 2.35
C ILE A 473 13.74 2.93 3.37
N ARG A 474 14.76 2.35 4.03
CA ARG A 474 15.48 3.03 5.14
C ARG A 474 15.91 4.46 4.80
N GLU A 475 16.60 4.65 3.68
CA GLU A 475 17.06 5.98 3.25
C GLU A 475 15.90 6.93 2.90
N ASP A 476 14.76 6.42 2.41
CA ASP A 476 13.57 7.26 2.17
C ASP A 476 12.83 7.60 3.45
N VAL A 477 12.81 6.69 4.44
CA VAL A 477 12.21 6.93 5.76
C VAL A 477 13.01 7.99 6.50
N GLU A 478 14.34 7.89 6.48
CA GLU A 478 15.25 8.91 6.99
C GLU A 478 15.01 10.25 6.30
N TRP A 479 14.98 10.27 4.96
CA TRP A 479 14.67 11.47 4.18
C TRP A 479 13.30 12.06 4.54
N ASP A 480 12.23 11.25 4.52
CA ASP A 480 10.86 11.67 4.82
C ASP A 480 10.69 12.21 6.24
N SER A 481 11.46 11.71 7.21
CA SER A 481 11.44 12.21 8.59
C SER A 481 11.93 13.66 8.72
N THR A 482 12.78 14.12 7.79
CA THR A 482 13.34 15.48 7.79
C THR A 482 12.46 16.52 7.10
N LEU A 483 11.42 16.08 6.38
CA LEU A 483 10.64 16.98 5.52
C LEU A 483 9.61 17.79 6.30
N PRO A 484 9.38 19.07 5.91
CA PRO A 484 8.31 19.86 6.48
C PRO A 484 6.95 19.26 6.11
N ARG A 485 6.02 19.28 7.07
CA ARG A 485 4.65 18.78 6.90
C ARG A 485 3.77 19.88 6.34
N VAL A 486 2.80 19.49 5.52
CA VAL A 486 2.02 20.42 4.69
C VAL A 486 0.69 20.84 5.31
N ASN A 487 0.17 20.07 6.26
CA ASN A 487 -1.03 20.46 7.00
C ASN A 487 -0.63 21.28 8.23
N PRO A 488 -0.90 22.60 8.26
CA PRO A 488 -0.49 23.47 9.35
C PRO A 488 -1.35 23.30 10.62
N ASP A 489 -2.55 22.72 10.50
CA ASP A 489 -3.51 22.57 11.59
C ASP A 489 -4.12 21.15 11.59
N PRO A 490 -3.35 20.13 12.00
CA PRO A 490 -3.84 18.76 12.08
C PRO A 490 -4.86 18.61 13.22
N VAL A 491 -6.13 18.89 12.90
CA VAL A 491 -7.26 18.77 13.84
C VAL A 491 -8.11 17.56 13.47
N MET A 492 -8.40 16.74 14.47
CA MET A 492 -9.37 15.65 14.35
C MET A 492 -10.79 16.20 14.32
N ASP A 493 -11.52 16.00 13.22
CA ASP A 493 -12.93 16.36 13.12
C ASP A 493 -13.82 15.15 13.47
N LEU A 494 -14.12 15.00 14.76
CA LEU A 494 -15.04 13.97 15.26
C LEU A 494 -16.49 14.19 14.79
N SER A 495 -16.86 15.38 14.31
CA SER A 495 -18.23 15.67 13.87
C SER A 495 -18.63 14.86 12.65
N GLU A 496 -17.69 14.52 11.77
CA GLU A 496 -17.94 13.60 10.66
C GLU A 496 -18.24 12.19 11.19
N VAL A 497 -17.49 11.71 12.19
CA VAL A 497 -17.66 10.37 12.79
C VAL A 497 -19.07 10.22 13.35
N TYR A 498 -19.58 11.27 14.01
CA TYR A 498 -20.93 11.25 14.57
C TYR A 498 -22.06 11.31 13.53
N LYS A 499 -21.82 11.88 12.33
CA LYS A 499 -22.85 12.06 11.29
C LYS A 499 -23.19 10.78 10.53
N GLU A 500 -22.22 9.89 10.29
CA GLU A 500 -22.42 8.71 9.43
C GLU A 500 -23.15 7.56 10.15
N HIS A 501 -23.01 7.46 11.47
CA HIS A 501 -23.55 6.34 12.22
C HIS A 501 -24.92 6.59 12.85
N ASN A 502 -25.57 7.72 12.54
CA ASN A 502 -26.91 8.08 13.02
C ASN A 502 -27.08 7.76 14.53
N PHE A 503 -26.12 8.21 15.34
CA PHE A 503 -25.96 7.85 16.76
C PHE A 503 -26.99 8.48 17.70
N SER A 504 -28.28 8.41 17.38
CA SER A 504 -29.35 8.84 18.30
C SER A 504 -29.54 7.88 19.49
N GLU A 505 -28.82 6.75 19.54
CA GLU A 505 -28.91 5.74 20.62
C GLU A 505 -27.62 5.55 21.45
N ILE A 506 -26.59 6.39 21.29
CA ILE A 506 -25.49 6.44 22.28
C ILE A 506 -25.82 7.51 23.31
N THR A 507 -26.59 7.10 24.31
CA THR A 507 -26.79 7.88 25.53
C THR A 507 -26.63 6.95 26.73
N VAL A 508 -25.40 6.71 27.22
CA VAL A 508 -25.06 6.73 28.68
C VAL A 508 -23.54 6.63 28.97
N ASP A 509 -22.70 6.06 28.10
CA ASP A 509 -21.29 5.76 28.43
C ASP A 509 -20.27 6.41 27.46
N PRO A 510 -19.40 7.33 27.93
CA PRO A 510 -18.36 7.96 27.11
C PRO A 510 -17.24 7.00 26.65
N LYS A 511 -17.16 5.78 27.21
CA LYS A 511 -16.19 4.75 26.83
C LYS A 511 -16.76 3.64 25.94
N TRP A 512 -18.03 3.73 25.55
CA TRP A 512 -18.65 2.69 24.73
C TRP A 512 -18.05 2.65 23.32
N LEU A 513 -17.60 1.47 22.91
CA LEU A 513 -17.23 1.14 21.53
C LEU A 513 -17.92 -0.18 21.14
N PRO A 514 -18.25 -0.38 19.86
CA PRO A 514 -18.76 -1.66 19.40
C PRO A 514 -17.69 -2.75 19.57
N ARG A 515 -18.13 -3.94 20.00
CA ARG A 515 -17.23 -5.09 20.15
C ARG A 515 -16.65 -5.48 18.79
N PRO A 516 -15.38 -5.92 18.74
CA PRO A 516 -14.46 -6.19 19.83
C PRO A 516 -13.46 -5.05 20.12
N MET A 517 -13.74 -3.83 19.66
CA MET A 517 -12.81 -2.71 19.89
C MET A 517 -12.60 -2.44 21.37
N ASP A 518 -11.38 -2.02 21.71
CA ASP A 518 -11.00 -1.65 23.06
C ASP A 518 -10.76 -0.15 23.17
N PHE A 519 -11.40 0.47 24.18
CA PHE A 519 -11.36 1.92 24.34
C PHE A 519 -9.95 2.44 24.60
N ASP A 520 -9.21 1.80 25.51
CA ASP A 520 -7.87 2.28 25.87
C ASP A 520 -6.90 2.10 24.69
N THR A 521 -7.00 0.97 23.97
CA THR A 521 -6.27 0.74 22.71
C THR A 521 -6.58 1.80 21.66
N VAL A 522 -7.85 2.10 21.38
CA VAL A 522 -8.26 3.11 20.40
C VAL A 522 -7.73 4.49 20.78
N MET A 523 -7.85 4.87 22.05
CA MET A 523 -7.37 6.17 22.53
C MET A 523 -5.84 6.28 22.42
N GLU A 524 -5.09 5.21 22.73
CA GLU A 524 -3.63 5.20 22.59
C GLU A 524 -3.22 5.35 21.12
N LEU A 525 -3.83 4.59 20.20
CA LEU A 525 -3.58 4.70 18.75
C LEU A 525 -3.86 6.13 18.25
N GLN A 526 -4.97 6.72 18.68
CA GLN A 526 -5.37 8.07 18.29
C GLN A 526 -4.39 9.13 18.79
N ASN A 527 -3.97 9.05 20.06
CA ASN A 527 -3.02 9.97 20.67
C ASN A 527 -1.64 9.88 20.00
N ARG A 528 -1.13 8.66 19.77
CA ARG A 528 0.14 8.45 19.06
C ARG A 528 0.10 9.02 17.64
N SER A 529 -1.02 8.83 16.95
CA SER A 529 -1.18 9.26 15.56
C SER A 529 -1.38 10.77 15.38
N SER A 530 -1.60 11.53 16.47
CA SER A 530 -1.86 12.97 16.43
C SER A 530 -0.71 13.82 16.98
N ILE A 531 0.12 13.28 17.88
CA ILE A 531 1.09 14.08 18.64
C ILE A 531 2.54 13.70 18.34
N ASP A 532 2.87 12.43 18.06
CA ASP A 532 4.28 12.02 18.05
C ASP A 532 4.58 10.74 17.26
N ARG A 533 4.72 10.86 15.93
CA ARG A 533 5.34 9.80 15.10
C ARG A 533 6.78 9.50 15.52
N SER A 534 7.48 10.46 16.12
CA SER A 534 8.91 10.35 16.48
C SER A 534 9.18 9.57 17.76
N SER A 535 8.14 9.21 18.54
CA SER A 535 8.31 8.45 19.79
C SER A 535 8.75 7.00 19.59
N ILE A 536 8.54 6.43 18.40
CA ILE A 536 8.95 5.05 18.08
C ILE A 536 9.97 5.10 16.95
N ASP A 537 11.19 4.69 17.25
CA ASP A 537 12.22 4.58 16.23
C ASP A 537 11.86 3.49 15.20
N PHE A 538 12.33 3.68 13.97
CA PHE A 538 12.02 2.82 12.83
C PHE A 538 12.38 1.36 13.08
N ASP A 539 13.51 1.09 13.74
CA ASP A 539 13.98 -0.28 14.00
C ASP A 539 13.12 -0.96 15.07
N THR A 540 12.76 -0.27 16.16
CA THR A 540 11.81 -0.76 17.17
C THR A 540 10.43 -1.02 16.55
N ALA A 541 9.96 -0.17 15.64
CA ALA A 541 8.69 -0.41 14.94
C ALA A 541 8.70 -1.68 14.08
N ILE A 542 9.88 -2.10 13.59
CA ILE A 542 10.09 -3.31 12.80
C ILE A 542 10.28 -4.54 13.70
N THR A 543 11.17 -4.48 14.69
CA THR A 543 11.56 -5.65 15.48
C THR A 543 10.67 -5.86 16.70
N GLY A 544 10.23 -4.78 17.34
CA GLY A 544 9.63 -4.79 18.66
C GLY A 544 10.63 -5.12 19.78
N PRO A 545 10.16 -5.17 21.04
CA PRO A 545 8.84 -4.70 21.46
C PRO A 545 8.75 -3.17 21.47
N THR A 546 7.57 -2.65 21.14
CA THR A 546 7.22 -1.22 21.25
C THR A 546 6.71 -0.84 22.65
N HIS A 547 6.25 -1.82 23.43
CA HIS A 547 5.59 -1.68 24.73
C HIS A 547 4.28 -0.88 24.72
N LEU A 548 3.69 -0.66 23.54
CA LEU A 548 2.40 0.00 23.38
C LEU A 548 1.26 -1.01 23.33
N ILE A 549 0.07 -0.60 23.75
CA ILE A 549 -1.11 -1.47 23.81
C ILE A 549 -1.84 -1.58 22.46
N SER A 550 -1.63 -0.63 21.54
CA SER A 550 -2.21 -0.62 20.18
C SER A 550 -1.23 -0.94 19.07
N LEU A 551 0.04 -1.16 19.41
CA LEU A 551 1.09 -1.35 18.42
C LEU A 551 2.13 -2.32 18.94
N SER A 552 2.43 -3.40 18.22
CA SER A 552 3.62 -4.25 18.43
C SER A 552 4.66 -4.01 17.35
N GLY A 553 5.87 -4.56 17.49
CA GLY A 553 6.80 -4.68 16.36
C GLY A 553 6.22 -5.57 15.25
N VAL A 554 6.61 -5.33 13.99
CA VAL A 554 6.12 -6.15 12.84
C VAL A 554 6.61 -7.60 12.94
N LYS A 555 7.91 -7.80 13.23
CA LYS A 555 8.49 -9.15 13.42
C LYS A 555 7.92 -9.79 14.68
N GLU A 556 7.82 -9.04 15.78
CA GLU A 556 7.16 -9.50 17.02
C GLU A 556 5.74 -10.03 16.77
N TRP A 557 4.93 -9.28 16.00
CA TRP A 557 3.58 -9.70 15.63
C TRP A 557 3.58 -11.06 14.93
N PHE A 558 4.28 -11.16 13.80
CA PHE A 558 4.23 -12.36 12.96
C PHE A 558 4.92 -13.56 13.59
N GLY A 559 6.02 -13.36 14.31
CA GLY A 559 6.68 -14.42 15.07
C GLY A 559 5.75 -15.02 16.12
N THR A 560 5.05 -14.17 16.88
CA THR A 560 4.08 -14.60 17.89
C THR A 560 2.88 -15.30 17.26
N GLN A 561 2.27 -14.71 16.23
CA GLN A 561 1.14 -15.31 15.50
C GLN A 561 1.49 -16.68 14.89
N SER A 562 2.63 -16.75 14.19
CA SER A 562 3.11 -17.99 13.56
C SER A 562 3.26 -19.11 14.59
N GLN A 563 3.89 -18.82 15.73
CA GLN A 563 4.09 -19.81 16.79
C GLN A 563 2.76 -20.22 17.44
N ALA A 564 1.92 -19.24 17.82
CA ALA A 564 0.67 -19.51 18.51
C ALA A 564 -0.31 -20.36 17.68
N ILE A 565 -0.42 -20.09 16.38
CA ILE A 565 -1.27 -20.88 15.47
C ILE A 565 -0.75 -22.33 15.37
N GLN A 566 0.56 -22.52 15.22
CA GLN A 566 1.16 -23.85 15.15
C GLN A 566 1.02 -24.64 16.46
N ASP A 567 1.18 -23.98 17.62
CA ASP A 567 0.99 -24.60 18.93
C ASP A 567 -0.47 -25.01 19.15
N TYR A 568 -1.42 -24.19 18.70
CA TYR A 568 -2.83 -24.50 18.74
C TYR A 568 -3.15 -25.76 17.91
N PHE A 569 -2.72 -25.81 16.65
CA PHE A 569 -2.98 -26.95 15.75
C PHE A 569 -2.17 -28.20 16.08
N SER A 570 -1.06 -28.08 16.82
CA SER A 570 -0.35 -29.24 17.37
C SER A 570 -1.18 -29.97 18.44
N GLN A 571 -2.03 -29.24 19.16
CA GLN A 571 -2.94 -29.80 20.17
C GLN A 571 -4.34 -30.09 19.61
N HIS A 572 -4.74 -29.37 18.56
CA HIS A 572 -6.03 -29.46 17.90
C HIS A 572 -5.81 -29.61 16.39
N PRO A 573 -5.37 -30.78 15.89
CA PRO A 573 -5.05 -30.96 14.46
C PRO A 573 -6.19 -30.46 13.55
N PRO A 574 -5.88 -29.82 12.40
CA PRO A 574 -6.90 -29.32 11.49
C PRO A 574 -7.93 -30.39 11.16
N PHE A 575 -9.20 -29.98 11.15
CA PHE A 575 -10.30 -30.87 10.84
C PHE A 575 -10.09 -31.50 9.47
N SER A 576 -9.99 -32.82 9.45
CA SER A 576 -9.85 -33.62 8.23
C SER A 576 -11.18 -34.31 7.95
N LEU A 577 -11.71 -34.10 6.75
CA LEU A 577 -12.82 -34.91 6.26
C LEU A 577 -12.28 -36.32 6.02
N SER A 578 -12.80 -37.31 6.73
CA SER A 578 -12.53 -38.70 6.38
C SER A 578 -12.98 -38.94 4.95
N SER A 579 -12.04 -39.34 4.08
CA SER A 579 -12.23 -39.64 2.66
C SER A 579 -13.38 -40.58 2.36
#